data_AF-A0A2Z6EWW5-F1
#
_entry.id   AF-A0A2Z6EWW5-F1
#
_cell.length_a   1.000
_cell.length_b   1.000
_cell.length_c   1.000
_cell.angle_alpha   90.00
_cell.angle_beta   90.00
_cell.angle_gamma   90.00
#
_symmetry.space_group_name_H-M   'P 1'
#
loop_
_entity.id
_entity.type
_entity.pdbx_description
1 polymer ?
#
loop_
_entity_poly.entity_id
_entity_poly.type
_entity_poly.pdbx_seq_one_letter_code
_entity_poly.pdbx_strand_id
1 'polypeptide(L)' 'MGNGWTPERKTRQRAMIQQWRPWEKSTGPQTDEGKVKASSNSLRHGGRSKAWREQLKRIHALLRQQRKILEEVR' A
#
# COMPACT_ATOMS: atom_id res chain seq x y z
N MET A 1 -20.37 8.62 9.84
CA MET A 1 -20.83 7.22 9.76
C MET A 1 -19.85 6.35 10.53
N GLY A 2 -20.23 5.84 11.69
CA GLY A 2 -19.38 4.93 12.45
C GLY A 2 -19.42 3.56 11.78
N ASN A 3 -18.39 3.23 11.01
CA ASN A 3 -18.19 1.88 10.45
C ASN A 3 -18.46 0.88 11.58
N GLY A 4 -19.46 0.00 11.47
CA GLY A 4 -20.11 -0.77 12.56
C GLY A 4 -19.23 -1.68 13.43
N TRP A 5 -18.16 -1.11 13.96
CA TRP A 5 -17.04 -1.64 14.73
C TRP A 5 -17.05 -0.97 16.10
N THR A 6 -18.11 -1.25 16.86
CA THR A 6 -18.17 -0.84 18.26
C THR A 6 -17.07 -1.53 19.08
N PRO A 7 -16.65 -0.98 20.23
CA PRO A 7 -15.68 -1.62 21.11
C PRO A 7 -16.05 -3.05 21.50
N GLU A 8 -17.33 -3.33 21.72
CA GLU A 8 -17.86 -4.65 22.07
C GLU A 8 -17.68 -5.63 20.91
N ARG A 9 -17.97 -5.18 19.67
CA ARG A 9 -17.75 -6.00 18.49
C ARG A 9 -16.27 -6.31 18.27
N LYS A 10 -15.38 -5.34 18.47
CA LYS A 10 -13.92 -5.56 18.39
C LYS A 10 -13.46 -6.59 19.41
N THR A 11 -13.98 -6.51 20.64
CA THR A 11 -13.66 -7.46 21.73
C THR A 11 -14.15 -8.86 21.40
N ARG A 12 -15.39 -9.01 20.91
CA ARG A 12 -15.93 -10.30 20.47
C ARG A 12 -15.10 -10.90 19.33
N GLN A 13 -14.74 -10.10 18.32
CA GLN A 13 -13.91 -10.56 17.22
C GLN A 13 -12.50 -10.94 17.68
N ARG A 14 -11.90 -10.19 18.62
CA ARG A 14 -10.61 -10.55 19.23
C ARG A 14 -10.67 -11.93 19.88
N ALA A 15 -11.71 -12.20 20.67
CA ALA A 15 -11.88 -13.50 21.33
C ALA A 15 -12.01 -14.65 20.31
N MET A 16 -12.80 -14.46 19.24
CA MET A 16 -12.94 -15.45 18.17
C MET A 16 -11.63 -15.70 17.41
N ILE A 17 -10.90 -14.64 17.05
CA ILE A 17 -9.60 -14.75 16.37
C ILE A 17 -8.58 -15.48 17.26
N GLN A 18 -8.60 -15.22 18.58
CA GLN A 18 -7.77 -15.94 19.56
C GLN A 18 -8.14 -17.43 19.67
N GLN A 19 -9.41 -17.78 19.52
CA GLN A 19 -9.85 -19.17 19.50
C GLN A 19 -9.41 -19.89 18.21
N TRP A 20 -9.62 -19.25 17.05
CA TRP A 20 -9.35 -19.86 15.75
C TRP A 20 -7.87 -19.90 15.39
N ARG A 21 -7.05 -19.01 15.98
CA ARG A 21 -5.59 -18.92 15.79
C ARG A 21 -5.18 -19.04 14.31
N PRO A 22 -5.76 -18.25 13.40
CA PRO A 22 -5.57 -18.43 11.96
C PRO A 22 -4.10 -18.32 11.52
N TRP A 23 -3.25 -17.67 12.30
CA TRP A 23 -1.81 -17.58 12.08
C TRP A 23 -1.11 -18.94 12.12
N GLU A 24 -1.63 -19.93 12.85
CA GLU A 24 -1.03 -21.28 12.91
C GLU A 24 -1.11 -22.01 11.56
N LYS A 25 -2.06 -21.63 10.70
CA LYS A 25 -2.20 -22.16 9.34
C LYS A 25 -1.64 -21.21 8.26
N SER A 26 -0.95 -20.14 8.66
CA SER A 26 -0.44 -19.16 7.70
C SER A 26 0.75 -19.73 6.92
N THR A 27 0.57 -19.93 5.62
CA THR A 27 1.62 -20.41 4.70
C THR A 27 2.32 -19.23 4.01
N GLY A 28 2.75 -18.24 4.80
CA GLY A 28 3.52 -17.10 4.29
C GLY A 28 4.87 -17.52 3.69
N PRO A 29 5.56 -16.62 2.97
CA PRO A 29 6.87 -16.91 2.41
C PRO A 29 7.89 -17.19 3.52
N GLN A 30 8.53 -18.37 3.48
CA GLN A 30 9.54 -18.77 4.45
C GLN A 30 10.97 -18.41 4.00
N THR A 31 11.21 -18.34 2.70
CA THR A 31 12.51 -17.99 2.11
C THR A 31 12.67 -16.48 1.96
N ASP A 32 13.91 -16.01 1.93
CA ASP A 32 14.20 -14.57 1.76
C ASP A 32 13.75 -14.06 0.39
N GLU A 33 13.93 -14.86 -0.65
CA GLU A 33 13.37 -14.59 -1.99
C GLU A 33 11.85 -14.45 -1.96
N GLY A 34 11.16 -15.33 -1.24
CA GLY A 34 9.71 -15.27 -1.07
C GLY A 34 9.27 -14.00 -0.36
N LYS A 35 10.01 -13.58 0.68
CA LYS A 35 9.73 -12.33 1.42
C LYS A 35 9.91 -11.10 0.53
N VAL A 36 10.98 -11.04 -0.26
CA VAL A 36 11.23 -9.94 -1.21
C VAL A 36 10.10 -9.85 -2.25
N LYS A 37 9.63 -10.99 -2.75
CA LYS A 37 8.50 -11.03 -3.69
C LYS A 37 7.21 -10.54 -3.04
N ALA A 38 6.92 -10.99 -1.81
CA ALA A 38 5.73 -10.56 -1.09
C ALA A 38 5.74 -9.06 -0.74
N SER A 39 6.90 -8.49 -0.35
CA SER A 39 7.01 -7.05 -0.06
C SER A 39 6.78 -6.17 -1.31
N SER A 40 7.14 -6.70 -2.47
CA SER A 40 6.95 -6.03 -3.76
C SER A 40 5.48 -5.94 -4.21
N ASN A 41 4.57 -6.72 -3.60
CA ASN A 41 3.13 -6.63 -3.92
C ASN A 41 2.55 -5.23 -3.69
N SER A 42 3.12 -4.47 -2.76
CA SER A 42 2.74 -3.07 -2.50
C SER A 42 2.94 -2.16 -3.72
N LEU A 43 3.91 -2.47 -4.58
CA LEU A 43 4.23 -1.73 -5.80
C LEU A 43 3.26 -2.05 -6.94
N ARG A 44 2.68 -3.27 -6.95
CA ARG A 44 1.73 -3.73 -7.98
C ARG A 44 0.50 -2.81 -8.13
N HIS A 45 0.07 -2.19 -7.04
CA HIS A 45 -1.11 -1.31 -7.01
C HIS A 45 -0.79 0.17 -7.30
N GLY A 46 0.34 0.44 -7.98
CA GLY A 46 0.68 1.75 -8.54
C GLY A 46 1.43 2.68 -7.60
N GLY A 47 2.28 2.13 -6.71
CA GLY A 47 3.17 2.94 -5.88
C GLY A 47 2.41 3.96 -5.01
N ARG A 48 1.37 3.56 -4.29
CA ARG A 48 0.59 4.52 -3.49
C ARG A 48 1.27 4.96 -2.18
N SER A 49 2.56 4.74 -1.99
CA SER A 49 3.28 5.24 -0.82
C SER A 49 3.38 6.78 -0.85
N LYS A 50 3.49 7.41 0.32
CA LYS A 50 3.65 8.87 0.40
C LYS A 50 4.87 9.34 -0.40
N ALA A 51 6.01 8.68 -0.23
CA ALA A 51 7.25 9.00 -0.94
C ALA A 51 7.09 8.93 -2.46
N TRP A 52 6.45 7.88 -2.97
CA TRP A 52 6.22 7.73 -4.42
C TRP A 52 5.27 8.79 -4.97
N ARG A 53 4.19 9.13 -4.25
CA ARG A 53 3.29 10.21 -4.67
C ARG A 53 4.02 11.56 -4.74
N GLU A 54 4.90 11.85 -3.79
CA GLU A 54 5.71 13.07 -3.83
C GLU A 54 6.70 13.07 -5.00
N GLN A 55 7.32 11.94 -5.32
CA GLN A 55 8.15 11.83 -6.52
C GLN A 55 7.35 12.04 -7.81
N LEU A 56 6.18 11.42 -7.95
CA LEU A 56 5.31 11.62 -9.11
C LEU A 56 4.89 13.08 -9.30
N LYS A 57 4.60 13.82 -8.20
CA LYS A 57 4.32 15.26 -8.28
C LYS A 57 5.50 16.04 -8.87
N ARG A 58 6.72 15.73 -8.44
CA ARG A 58 7.94 16.37 -8.97
C ARG A 58 8.13 16.07 -10.46
N ILE A 59 7.96 14.82 -10.86
CA ILE A 59 8.04 14.41 -12.27
C ILE A 59 6.98 15.15 -13.10
N HIS A 60 5.73 15.20 -12.64
CA HIS A 60 4.67 15.93 -13.35
C HIS A 60 4.97 17.43 -13.48
N ALA A 61 5.56 18.05 -12.45
CA ALA A 61 5.97 19.46 -12.53
C ALA A 61 7.04 19.68 -13.60
N LEU A 62 8.06 18.82 -13.63
CA LEU A 62 9.14 18.87 -14.63
C LEU A 62 8.61 18.68 -16.05
N LEU A 63 7.74 17.69 -16.28
CA LEU A 63 7.14 17.44 -17.59
C LEU A 63 6.28 18.61 -18.08
N ARG A 64 5.55 19.27 -17.16
CA ARG A 64 4.80 20.50 -17.50
C ARG A 64 5.73 21.65 -17.90
N GLN A 65 6.84 21.81 -17.18
CA GLN A 65 7.83 22.83 -17.51
C GLN A 65 8.48 22.56 -18.86
N GLN A 66 8.90 21.32 -19.11
CA GLN A 66 9.46 20.91 -20.40
C GLN A 66 8.48 21.21 -21.54
N ARG A 67 7.20 20.85 -21.37
CA ARG A 67 6.17 21.11 -22.38
C ARG A 67 6.04 22.59 -22.71
N LYS A 68 6.04 23.47 -21.70
CA LYS A 68 5.98 24.93 -21.93
C LYS A 68 7.17 25.43 -22.73
N ILE A 69 8.38 25.02 -22.37
CA ILE A 69 9.60 25.41 -23.08
C ILE A 69 9.53 24.96 -24.55
N LEU A 70 9.08 23.73 -24.80
CA LEU A 70 8.92 23.23 -26.17
C LEU A 70 7.85 23.99 -26.97
N GLU A 71 6.80 24.48 -26.32
CA GLU A 71 5.78 25.35 -26.94
C GLU A 71 6.33 26.76 -27.24
N GLU A 72 7.23 27.29 -26.40
CA GLU A 72 7.86 28.61 -26.58
C GLU A 72 8.96 28.64 -27.64
N VAL A 73 9.64 27.50 -27.85
CA VAL A 73 10.72 27.36 -28.85
C VAL A 73 10.19 27.03 -30.25
N ARG A 74 8.92 26.67 -30.37
CA ARG A 74 8.25 26.36 -31.65
C ARG A 74 7.68 27.60 -32.31
#